data_AF-A0AAV6D2P1-F1
#
_entry.id   AF-A0AAV6D2P1-F1
#
_cell.length_a   1.000
_cell.length_b   1.000
_cell.length_c   1.000
_cell.angle_alpha   90.00
_cell.angle_beta   90.00
_cell.angle_gamma   90.00
#
_symmetry.space_group_name_H-M   'P 1'
#
loop_
_entity.id
_entity.type
_entity.pdbx_description
1 polymer ?
#
loop_
_entity_poly.entity_id
_entity_poly.type
_entity_poly.pdbx_seq_one_letter_code
_entity_poly.pdbx_strand_id
1 'polypeptide(L)'
;MPHPFFKKLRAQRGFLEVDLFVALAILSLAIVPLGFSFARERQVLKIEYSRSVANEIVDGEMEILAAGAVKNISDGPQNYIVQSVAASHLPPGHFQLTKTGNHLRLEWNSDEKHGIGAVVREITLK
;
A
#
# COMPACT_ATOMS: atom_id res chain seq x y z
N MET A 1 10.76 68.69 -11.06
CA MET A 1 11.58 67.76 -11.87
C MET A 1 11.92 66.55 -11.01
N PRO A 2 11.50 65.31 -11.33
CA PRO A 2 11.75 64.15 -10.48
C PRO A 2 13.15 63.57 -10.73
N HIS A 3 13.89 63.27 -9.65
CA HIS A 3 15.26 62.80 -9.70
C HIS A 3 15.42 61.36 -10.26
N PRO A 4 16.47 61.08 -11.06
CA PRO A 4 16.65 59.82 -11.80
C PRO A 4 17.05 58.61 -10.95
N PHE A 5 17.36 58.79 -9.66
CA PHE A 5 17.83 57.71 -8.77
C PHE A 5 16.75 56.69 -8.39
N PHE A 6 15.49 57.12 -8.23
CA PHE A 6 14.39 56.25 -7.80
C PHE A 6 13.96 55.23 -8.85
N LYS A 7 14.26 55.46 -10.14
CA LYS A 7 13.97 54.50 -11.22
C LYS A 7 14.89 53.27 -11.18
N LYS A 8 16.17 53.44 -10.81
CA LYS A 8 17.16 52.34 -10.78
C LYS A 8 16.88 51.32 -9.67
N LEU A 9 16.52 51.78 -8.47
CA LEU A 9 16.20 50.91 -7.33
C LEU A 9 14.94 50.07 -7.57
N ARG A 10 13.93 50.63 -8.24
CA ARG A 10 12.69 49.91 -8.56
C ARG A 10 12.91 48.84 -9.64
N ALA A 11 13.74 49.14 -10.64
CA ALA A 11 14.12 48.18 -11.67
C ALA A 11 15.01 47.04 -11.12
N GLN A 12 15.96 47.35 -10.21
CA GLN A 12 16.77 46.34 -9.54
C GLN A 12 15.96 45.42 -8.63
N ARG A 13 14.96 45.96 -7.91
CA ARG A 13 14.03 45.14 -7.11
C ARG A 13 13.20 44.19 -7.98
N GLY A 14 12.65 44.68 -9.09
CA GLY A 14 11.93 43.84 -10.04
C GLY A 14 12.81 42.76 -10.69
N PHE A 15 14.09 43.06 -10.96
CA PHE A 15 15.04 42.09 -11.48
C PHE A 15 15.37 40.98 -10.44
N LEU A 16 15.57 41.33 -9.17
CA LEU A 16 15.76 40.35 -8.10
C LEU A 16 14.51 39.47 -7.88
N GLU A 17 13.32 40.05 -7.95
CA GLU A 17 12.07 39.29 -7.84
C GLU A 17 11.94 38.28 -8.99
N VAL A 18 12.19 38.71 -10.22
CA VAL A 18 12.14 37.80 -11.39
C VAL A 18 13.18 36.69 -11.29
N ASP A 19 14.41 37.01 -10.91
CA ASP A 19 15.48 36.02 -10.75
C ASP A 19 15.14 34.99 -9.66
N LEU A 20 14.57 35.44 -8.54
CA LEU A 20 14.08 34.55 -7.48
C LEU A 20 12.95 33.64 -7.97
N PHE A 21 11.99 34.17 -8.72
CA PHE A 21 10.89 33.37 -9.28
C PHE A 21 11.40 32.34 -10.29
N VAL A 22 12.37 32.70 -11.14
CA VAL A 22 12.98 31.79 -12.10
C VAL A 22 13.74 30.68 -11.37
N ALA A 23 14.54 31.03 -10.35
CA ALA A 23 15.24 30.05 -9.53
C ALA A 23 14.27 29.10 -8.81
N LEU A 24 13.17 29.61 -8.25
CA LEU A 24 12.13 28.80 -7.60
C LEU A 24 11.40 27.90 -8.60
N ALA A 25 11.14 28.39 -9.81
CA ALA A 25 10.52 27.61 -10.87
C ALA A 25 11.41 26.44 -11.30
N ILE A 26 12.70 26.69 -11.54
CA ILE A 26 13.69 25.66 -11.87
C ILE A 26 13.80 24.64 -10.73
N LEU A 27 13.88 25.11 -9.48
CA LEU A 27 13.95 24.24 -8.30
C LEU A 27 12.71 23.35 -8.18
N SER A 28 11.53 23.93 -8.38
CA SER A 28 10.26 23.19 -8.31
C SER A 28 10.14 22.16 -9.43
N LEU A 29 10.54 22.53 -10.65
CA LEU A 29 10.61 21.61 -11.80
C LEU A 29 11.56 20.43 -11.55
N ALA A 30 12.63 20.65 -10.77
CA ALA A 30 13.54 19.57 -10.39
C ALA A 30 13.00 18.70 -9.25
N ILE A 31 12.43 19.29 -8.19
CA ILE A 31 12.06 18.57 -6.96
C ILE A 31 10.70 17.88 -7.06
N VAL A 32 9.70 18.53 -7.66
CA VAL A 32 8.31 17.99 -7.68
C VAL A 32 8.23 16.61 -8.35
N PRO A 33 8.86 16.36 -9.51
CA PRO A 33 8.82 15.03 -10.14
C PRO A 33 9.45 13.94 -9.26
N LEU A 34 10.54 14.27 -8.55
CA LEU A 34 11.18 13.34 -7.62
C LEU A 34 10.26 13.00 -6.45
N GLY A 35 9.65 14.01 -5.83
CA GLY A 35 8.69 13.81 -4.75
C GLY A 35 7.51 12.94 -5.18
N PHE A 36 7.00 13.14 -6.40
CA PHE A 36 5.95 12.31 -6.97
C PHE A 36 6.39 10.85 -7.21
N SER A 37 7.60 10.63 -7.75
CA SER A 37 8.14 9.28 -7.96
C SER A 37 8.28 8.51 -6.65
N PHE A 38 8.84 9.13 -5.61
CA PHE A 38 8.99 8.51 -4.30
C PHE A 38 7.65 8.22 -3.61
N ALA A 39 6.66 9.11 -3.75
CA ALA A 39 5.32 8.85 -3.23
C ALA A 39 4.69 7.62 -3.89
N ARG A 40 4.84 7.48 -5.21
CA ARG A 40 4.37 6.31 -5.97
C ARG A 40 5.10 5.03 -5.55
N GLU A 41 6.42 5.04 -5.49
CA GLU A 41 7.21 3.89 -5.05
C GLU A 41 6.83 3.46 -3.63
N ARG A 42 6.71 4.42 -2.70
CA ARG A 42 6.28 4.15 -1.33
C ARG A 42 4.90 3.49 -1.30
N GLN A 43 3.96 3.92 -2.14
CA GLN A 43 2.65 3.30 -2.23
C GLN A 43 2.75 1.84 -2.70
N VAL A 44 3.55 1.57 -3.72
CA VAL A 44 3.81 0.20 -4.21
C VAL A 44 4.44 -0.67 -3.11
N LEU A 45 5.46 -0.17 -2.41
CA LEU A 45 6.10 -0.89 -1.33
C LEU A 45 5.11 -1.25 -0.20
N LYS A 46 4.19 -0.34 0.16
CA LYS A 46 3.17 -0.62 1.17
C LYS A 46 2.22 -1.74 0.73
N ILE A 47 1.83 -1.74 -0.55
CA ILE A 47 0.96 -2.78 -1.13
C ILE A 47 1.67 -4.13 -1.09
N GLU A 48 2.92 -4.20 -1.55
CA GLU A 48 3.69 -5.44 -1.56
C GLU A 48 4.02 -5.94 -0.15
N TYR A 49 4.34 -5.04 0.77
CA TYR A 49 4.54 -5.39 2.18
C TYR A 49 3.28 -6.04 2.77
N SER A 50 2.12 -5.40 2.58
CA SER A 50 0.84 -5.92 3.10
C SER A 50 0.47 -7.25 2.43
N ARG A 51 0.70 -7.38 1.11
CA ARG A 51 0.52 -8.63 0.37
C ARG A 51 1.42 -9.74 0.92
N SER A 52 2.68 -9.44 1.23
CA SER A 52 3.63 -10.40 1.79
C SER A 52 3.19 -10.88 3.18
N VAL A 53 2.75 -9.96 4.05
CA VAL A 53 2.22 -10.31 5.38
C VAL A 53 0.97 -11.18 5.26
N ALA A 54 0.05 -10.83 4.36
CA ALA A 54 -1.15 -11.64 4.13
C ALA A 54 -0.79 -13.04 3.61
N ASN A 55 0.20 -13.13 2.71
CA ASN A 55 0.68 -14.40 2.21
C ASN A 55 1.30 -15.26 3.30
N GLU A 56 2.14 -14.70 4.17
CA GLU A 56 2.74 -15.40 5.31
C GLU A 56 1.67 -15.93 6.28
N ILE A 57 0.66 -15.12 6.60
CA ILE A 57 -0.44 -15.52 7.48
C ILE A 57 -1.25 -16.66 6.85
N VAL A 58 -1.66 -16.50 5.60
CA VAL A 58 -2.45 -17.52 4.89
C VAL A 58 -1.67 -18.83 4.78
N ASP A 59 -0.38 -18.77 4.47
CA ASP A 59 0.46 -19.97 4.35
C ASP A 59 0.60 -20.69 5.71
N GLY A 60 0.91 -19.95 6.79
CA GLY A 60 1.02 -20.52 8.14
C GLY A 60 -0.29 -21.10 8.68
N GLU A 61 -1.43 -20.44 8.46
CA GLU A 61 -2.74 -20.97 8.84
C GLU A 61 -3.09 -22.23 8.03
N MET A 62 -2.71 -22.28 6.75
CA MET A 62 -2.93 -23.47 5.92
C MET A 62 -2.09 -24.67 6.38
N GLU A 63 -0.88 -24.46 6.89
CA GLU A 63 -0.09 -25.53 7.52
C GLU A 63 -0.78 -26.10 8.76
N ILE A 64 -1.36 -25.24 9.60
CA ILE A 64 -2.12 -25.65 10.79
C ILE A 64 -3.38 -26.44 10.38
N LEU A 65 -4.10 -25.97 9.36
CA LEU A 65 -5.27 -26.66 8.81
C LEU A 65 -4.91 -28.03 8.23
N ALA A 66 -3.80 -28.12 7.50
CA ALA A 66 -3.27 -29.36 6.95
C ALA A 66 -2.84 -30.37 8.03
N ALA A 67 -2.32 -29.88 9.16
CA ALA A 67 -1.89 -30.71 10.30
C ALA A 67 -3.07 -31.36 11.07
N GLY A 68 -4.31 -31.07 10.69
CA GLY A 68 -5.50 -31.77 11.18
C GLY A 68 -6.54 -30.88 11.85
N ALA A 69 -6.34 -29.56 11.89
CA ALA A 69 -7.36 -28.62 12.38
C ALA A 69 -8.62 -28.58 11.48
N VAL A 70 -8.55 -29.14 10.26
CA VAL A 70 -9.69 -29.25 9.33
C VAL A 70 -10.82 -30.17 9.81
N LYS A 71 -10.59 -31.08 10.78
CA LYS A 71 -11.58 -32.09 11.19
C LYS A 71 -12.90 -31.50 11.71
N ASN A 72 -12.86 -30.27 12.23
CA ASN A 72 -14.02 -29.57 12.79
C ASN A 72 -14.65 -28.56 11.81
N ILE A 73 -14.20 -28.53 10.56
CA ILE A 73 -14.65 -27.56 9.56
C ILE A 73 -15.68 -28.22 8.64
N SER A 74 -16.87 -27.62 8.59
CA SER A 74 -17.94 -27.98 7.67
C SER A 74 -17.58 -27.58 6.23
N ASP A 75 -18.16 -28.29 5.27
CA ASP A 75 -18.07 -27.88 3.86
C ASP A 75 -18.82 -26.56 3.62
N GLY A 76 -18.29 -25.77 2.68
CA GLY A 76 -18.80 -24.45 2.31
C GLY A 76 -17.89 -23.29 2.75
N PRO A 77 -18.21 -22.06 2.32
CA PRO A 77 -17.50 -20.85 2.72
C PRO A 77 -17.91 -20.43 4.14
N GLN A 78 -16.93 -20.11 4.97
CA GLN A 78 -17.12 -19.57 6.31
C GLN A 78 -16.07 -18.52 6.64
N ASN A 79 -16.43 -17.56 7.50
CA ASN A 79 -15.46 -16.60 8.02
C ASN A 79 -14.46 -17.31 8.92
N TYR A 80 -13.18 -16.98 8.74
CA TYR A 80 -12.08 -17.60 9.48
C TYR A 80 -11.39 -16.54 10.35
N ILE A 81 -11.23 -16.85 11.64
CA ILE A 81 -10.54 -15.97 12.58
C ILE A 81 -9.11 -16.48 12.74
N VAL A 82 -8.17 -15.72 12.19
CA VAL A 82 -6.72 -15.99 12.28
C VAL A 82 -6.21 -15.58 13.66
N GLN A 83 -5.33 -16.39 14.26
CA GLN A 83 -4.71 -16.13 15.57
C GLN A 83 -3.27 -15.62 15.45
N SER A 84 -2.98 -14.77 14.45
CA SER A 84 -1.64 -14.24 14.19
C SER A 84 -1.52 -12.78 14.62
N VAL A 85 -0.45 -12.46 15.36
CA VAL A 85 -0.10 -11.07 15.70
C VAL A 85 0.16 -10.24 14.43
N ALA A 86 0.64 -10.87 13.36
CA ALA A 86 0.91 -10.21 12.09
C ALA A 86 -0.38 -9.68 11.42
N ALA A 87 -1.55 -10.22 11.76
CA ALA A 87 -2.83 -9.73 11.25
C ALA A 87 -3.09 -8.26 11.63
N SER A 88 -2.49 -7.76 12.71
CA SER A 88 -2.56 -6.33 13.10
C SER A 88 -1.84 -5.38 12.14
N HIS A 89 -0.95 -5.90 11.28
CA HIS A 89 -0.24 -5.11 10.26
C HIS A 89 -0.94 -5.12 8.90
N LEU A 90 -2.04 -5.87 8.77
CA LEU A 90 -2.85 -5.86 7.56
C LEU A 90 -3.85 -4.70 7.59
N PRO A 91 -4.21 -4.15 6.42
CA PRO A 91 -5.35 -3.25 6.35
C PRO A 91 -6.65 -4.00 6.68
N PRO A 92 -7.74 -3.26 6.97
CA PRO A 92 -9.05 -3.85 7.24
C PRO A 92 -9.46 -4.82 6.14
N GLY A 93 -9.84 -6.03 6.56
CA GLY A 93 -10.17 -7.13 5.68
C GLY A 93 -10.59 -8.35 6.47
N HIS A 94 -11.00 -9.38 5.75
CA HIS A 94 -11.51 -10.61 6.35
C HIS A 94 -10.89 -11.83 5.69
N PHE A 95 -10.71 -12.89 6.48
CA PHE A 95 -10.31 -14.19 5.99
C PHE A 95 -11.55 -15.05 5.78
N GLN A 96 -11.63 -15.70 4.62
CA GLN A 96 -12.66 -16.66 4.30
C GLN A 96 -12.01 -18.02 4.03
N LEU A 97 -12.48 -19.03 4.75
CA LEU A 97 -12.09 -20.41 4.54
C LEU A 97 -13.23 -21.12 3.83
N THR A 98 -12.95 -21.71 2.68
CA THR A 98 -13.88 -22.55 1.94
C THR A 98 -13.35 -23.97 1.93
N LYS A 99 -14.18 -24.91 2.40
CA LYS A 99 -13.89 -26.34 2.31
C LYS A 99 -14.83 -26.99 1.29
N THR A 100 -14.27 -27.74 0.37
CA THR A 100 -15.01 -28.50 -0.65
C THR A 100 -14.48 -29.93 -0.66
N GLY A 101 -15.03 -30.79 0.21
CA GLY A 101 -14.55 -32.15 0.39
C GLY A 101 -13.11 -32.16 0.92
N ASN A 102 -12.17 -32.66 0.10
CA ASN A 102 -10.74 -32.68 0.44
C ASN A 102 -9.99 -31.42 0.01
N HIS A 103 -10.66 -30.46 -0.63
CA HIS A 103 -10.04 -29.19 -1.02
C HIS A 103 -10.31 -28.13 0.03
N LEU A 104 -9.25 -27.45 0.46
CA LEU A 104 -9.33 -26.27 1.31
C LEU A 104 -8.81 -25.07 0.56
N ARG A 105 -9.53 -23.96 0.67
CA ARG A 105 -9.15 -22.66 0.15
C ARG A 105 -9.25 -21.64 1.26
N LEU A 106 -8.12 -21.05 1.65
CA LEU A 106 -8.08 -19.91 2.56
C LEU A 106 -7.76 -18.68 1.73
N GLU A 107 -8.61 -17.66 1.85
CA GLU A 107 -8.40 -16.38 1.19
C GLU A 107 -8.50 -15.23 2.18
N TRP A 108 -7.67 -14.22 1.95
CA TRP A 108 -7.78 -12.92 2.59
C TRP A 108 -8.26 -11.89 1.57
N ASN A 109 -9.31 -11.17 1.93
CA ASN A 109 -9.89 -10.09 1.13
C ASN A 109 -9.79 -8.78 1.90
N SER A 110 -9.25 -7.75 1.25
CA SER A 110 -9.26 -6.38 1.76
C SER A 110 -10.67 -5.79 1.61
N ASP A 111 -11.19 -5.17 2.66
CA ASP A 111 -12.51 -4.49 2.62
C ASP A 111 -12.43 -3.21 1.77
N GLU A 112 -11.24 -2.61 1.72
CA GLU A 112 -10.97 -1.40 0.97
C GLU A 112 -10.14 -1.69 -0.29
N LYS A 113 -10.33 -0.89 -1.35
CA LYS A 113 -9.58 -1.00 -2.61
C LYS A 113 -8.16 -0.44 -2.47
N HIS A 114 -7.34 -1.07 -1.65
CA HIS A 114 -5.93 -0.70 -1.44
C HIS A 114 -4.98 -1.23 -2.53
N GLY A 115 -5.48 -1.90 -3.57
CA GLY A 115 -4.65 -2.51 -4.63
C GLY A 115 -3.97 -3.81 -4.21
N ILE A 116 -4.12 -4.21 -2.95
CA ILE A 116 -3.76 -5.54 -2.45
C ILE A 116 -4.92 -6.44 -2.87
N GLY A 117 -4.82 -7.03 -4.06
CA GLY A 117 -5.81 -8.02 -4.52
C GLY A 117 -5.93 -9.19 -3.54
N ALA A 118 -6.97 -10.01 -3.71
CA ALA A 118 -7.19 -11.17 -2.85
C ALA A 118 -5.94 -12.06 -2.78
N VAL A 119 -5.56 -12.45 -1.56
CA VAL A 119 -4.46 -13.40 -1.32
C VAL A 119 -5.09 -14.74 -1.04
N VAL A 120 -4.83 -15.73 -1.90
CA VAL A 120 -5.52 -17.03 -1.87
C VAL A 120 -4.49 -18.16 -1.82
N ARG A 121 -4.70 -19.11 -0.91
CA ARG A 121 -4.05 -20.42 -0.93
C ARG A 121 -5.06 -21.53 -1.00
N GLU A 122 -4.71 -22.56 -1.77
CA GLU A 122 -5.49 -23.78 -1.92
C GLU A 122 -4.61 -24.97 -1.60
N ILE A 123 -5.12 -25.94 -0.84
CA ILE A 123 -4.47 -27.23 -0.59
C ILE A 123 -5.47 -28.37 -0.77
N THR A 124 -4.96 -29.52 -1.17
CA THR A 124 -5.71 -30.77 -1.21
C THR A 124 -5.24 -31.67 -0.09
N LEU A 125 -6.16 -32.07 0.77
CA LEU A 125 -5.92 -32.99 1.89
C LEU A 125 -5.79 -34.41 1.35
N LYS A 126 -4.75 -35.12 1.81
CA LYS A 126 -4.49 -36.52 1.50
C LYS A 126 -5.17 -37.45 2.48
#